data_AF-A0A9E3BM45-F1
#
_entry.id   AF-A0A9E3BM45-F1
#
_cell.length_a   1.000
_cell.length_b   1.000
_cell.length_c   1.000
_cell.angle_alpha   90.00
_cell.angle_beta   90.00
_cell.angle_gamma   90.00
#
_symmetry.space_group_name_H-M   'P 1'
#
loop_
_entity.id
_entity.type
_entity.pdbx_description
1 polymer ?
#
loop_
_entity_poly.entity_id
_entity_poly.type
_entity_poly.pdbx_seq_one_letter_code
_entity_poly.pdbx_strand_id
1 'polypeptide(L)' 'MPFGLGFGELLLTLLMLSGFLVWPWALVECLVRESGEGNTKIAWLLAILLAPFLGALLYLLVRRPRRISELGR' A
#
# COMPACT_ATOMS: atom_id res chain seq x y z
N MET A 1 19.77 22.83 14.76
CA MET A 1 18.30 22.89 14.64
C MET A 1 17.75 22.52 16.01
N PRO A 2 17.00 23.39 16.71
CA PRO A 2 16.54 23.08 18.06
C PRO A 2 15.38 22.07 17.96
N PHE A 3 15.65 20.82 18.29
CA PHE A 3 14.65 19.75 18.30
C PHE A 3 13.77 19.89 19.55
N GLY A 4 12.70 20.68 19.45
CA GLY A 4 11.58 20.63 20.38
C GLY A 4 10.51 19.70 19.83
N LEU A 5 10.76 18.39 19.81
CA LEU A 5 9.81 17.39 19.29
C LEU A 5 8.53 17.38 20.14
N GLY A 6 7.54 18.16 19.73
CA GLY A 6 6.21 18.16 20.35
C GLY A 6 5.47 16.85 20.09
N PHE A 7 4.48 16.53 20.93
CA PHE A 7 3.63 15.33 20.75
C PHE A 7 3.03 15.22 19.34
N GLY A 8 2.63 16.36 18.75
CA GLY A 8 2.13 16.43 17.39
C GLY A 8 3.17 16.02 16.33
N GLU A 9 4.43 16.42 16.49
CA GLU A 9 5.51 16.08 15.55
C GLU A 9 5.92 14.60 15.66
N LEU A 10 5.90 14.03 16.86
CA LEU A 10 6.10 12.59 17.07
C LEU A 10 5.03 11.76 16.36
N LEU A 11 3.75 12.15 16.48
CA LEU A 11 2.64 11.51 15.79
C LEU A 11 2.80 11.58 14.27
N LEU A 12 3.13 12.75 13.74
CA LEU A 12 3.27 12.97 12.30
C LEU A 12 4.47 12.20 11.73
N THR A 13 5.57 12.14 12.49
CA THR A 13 6.76 11.36 12.13
C THR A 13 6.46 9.86 12.11
N LEU A 14 5.78 9.33 13.12
CA LEU A 14 5.35 7.92 13.15
C LEU A 14 4.42 7.58 11.99
N LEU A 15 3.48 8.48 11.66
CA LEU A 15 2.54 8.28 10.57
C LEU A 15 3.26 8.25 9.21
N MET A 16 4.20 9.17 8.97
CA MET A 16 5.06 9.14 7.78
C MET A 16 5.90 7.87 7.70
N LEU A 17 6.52 7.45 8.81
CA LEU A 17 7.34 6.24 8.86
C LEU A 17 6.54 4.98 8.53
N SER A 18 5.35 4.87 9.12
CA SER A 18 4.46 3.73 8.91
C SER A 18 3.99 3.63 7.46
N GLY A 19 3.62 4.74 6.83
CA GLY A 19 3.24 4.71 5.42
C GLY A 19 4.41 4.42 4.48
N PHE A 20 5.61 4.88 4.82
CA PHE A 20 6.82 4.55 4.06
C PHE A 20 7.20 3.06 4.17
N LEU A 21 6.84 2.39 5.27
CA LEU A 21 6.97 0.94 5.44
C LEU A 21 5.86 0.15 4.74
N VAL A 22 4.62 0.65 4.80
CA VAL A 22 3.44 0.00 4.20
C VAL A 22 3.48 0.04 2.68
N TRP A 23 4.01 1.10 2.08
CA TRP A 23 4.09 1.24 0.62
C TRP A 23 4.91 0.13 -0.08
N PRO A 24 6.19 -0.10 0.25
CA PRO A 24 6.97 -1.16 -0.38
C PRO A 24 6.43 -2.54 -0.01
N TRP A 25 5.89 -2.71 1.20
CA TRP A 25 5.20 -3.94 1.58
C TRP A 25 3.99 -4.23 0.68
N ALA A 26 3.17 -3.23 0.37
CA ALA A 26 2.04 -3.36 -0.54
C ALA A 26 2.48 -3.66 -1.99
N LEU A 27 3.60 -3.10 -2.45
CA LEU A 27 4.19 -3.44 -3.75
C LEU A 27 4.64 -4.90 -3.81
N VAL A 28 5.35 -5.38 -2.78
CA VAL A 28 5.79 -6.79 -2.70
C VAL A 28 4.58 -7.72 -2.63
N GLU A 29 3.56 -7.38 -1.84
CA GLU A 29 2.31 -8.14 -1.75
C GLU A 29 1.58 -8.22 -3.11
N CYS A 30 1.57 -7.13 -3.89
CA CYS A 30 1.03 -7.10 -5.25
C CYS A 30 1.86 -7.97 -6.21
N LEU A 31 3.19 -7.90 -6.15
CA LEU A 31 4.05 -8.72 -7.02
C LEU A 31 3.95 -10.22 -6.70
N VAL A 32 3.94 -10.59 -5.43
CA VAL A 32 3.99 -11.98 -4.96
C VAL A 32 2.62 -12.64 -5.01
N ARG A 33 1.57 -11.97 -4.53
CA ARG A 33 0.26 -12.61 -4.38
C ARG A 33 -0.65 -12.45 -5.59
N GLU A 34 -0.43 -11.44 -6.44
CA GLU A 34 -1.23 -11.30 -7.66
C GLU A 34 -0.74 -12.33 -8.68
N SER A 35 -1.49 -13.45 -8.78
CA SER A 35 -1.32 -14.45 -9.82
C SER A 35 -1.45 -13.76 -11.17
N GLY A 36 -0.49 -14.05 -12.07
CA GLY A 36 -0.21 -13.28 -13.27
C GLY A 36 -1.25 -13.32 -14.38
N GLU A 37 -2.54 -13.41 -14.06
CA GLU A 37 -3.62 -13.37 -15.03
C GLU A 37 -3.89 -11.91 -15.46
N GLY A 38 -3.06 -11.46 -16.42
CA GLY A 38 -3.35 -10.31 -17.27
C GLY A 38 -2.97 -8.92 -16.74
N ASN A 39 -3.50 -7.91 -17.43
CA ASN A 39 -3.15 -6.50 -17.27
C ASN A 39 -3.53 -5.90 -15.91
N THR A 40 -4.39 -6.59 -15.15
CA THR A 40 -4.86 -6.18 -13.83
C THR A 40 -3.72 -6.13 -12.82
N LYS A 41 -2.71 -7.00 -12.91
CA LYS A 41 -1.53 -6.93 -12.04
C LYS A 41 -0.74 -5.63 -12.28
N ILE A 42 -0.50 -5.31 -13.55
CA ILE A 42 0.29 -4.14 -13.96
C ILE A 42 -0.44 -2.85 -13.58
N ALA A 43 -1.77 -2.80 -13.76
CA ALA A 43 -2.58 -1.63 -13.38
C ALA A 43 -2.49 -1.33 -11.86
N TRP A 44 -2.58 -2.36 -11.01
CA TRP A 44 -2.45 -2.18 -9.56
C TRP A 44 -1.02 -1.87 -9.12
N LEU A 45 -0.02 -2.48 -9.76
CA LEU A 45 1.38 -2.13 -9.55
C LEU A 45 1.61 -0.64 -9.84
N LEU A 46 1.15 -0.14 -10.99
CA LEU A 46 1.24 1.27 -11.37
C LEU A 46 0.49 2.18 -10.42
N ALA A 47 -0.70 1.79 -9.96
CA ALA A 47 -1.48 2.57 -9.00
C ALA A 47 -0.75 2.71 -7.65
N ILE A 48 -0.16 1.63 -7.12
CA ILE A 48 0.62 1.67 -5.87
C ILE A 48 1.94 2.43 -6.08
N LEU A 49 2.58 2.29 -7.24
CA LEU A 49 3.84 2.96 -7.57
C LEU A 49 3.66 4.48 -7.71
N LEU A 50 2.61 4.94 -8.40
CA LEU A 50 2.32 6.35 -8.63
C LEU A 50 1.64 7.02 -7.44
N ALA A 51 0.89 6.27 -6.64
CA ALA A 51 0.21 6.78 -5.46
C ALA A 51 0.59 5.94 -4.23
N PRO A 52 1.71 6.24 -3.53
CA PRO A 52 2.24 5.35 -2.52
C PRO A 52 1.30 5.11 -1.33
N PHE A 53 0.72 6.17 -0.77
CA PHE A 53 -0.25 6.05 0.33
C PHE A 53 -1.64 5.63 -0.17
N LEU A 54 -2.18 6.36 -1.15
CA LEU A 54 -3.55 6.13 -1.64
C LEU A 54 -3.67 4.81 -2.40
N GLY A 55 -2.70 4.47 -3.24
CA GLY A 55 -2.65 3.23 -4.00
C GLY A 55 -2.47 2.01 -3.11
N ALA A 56 -1.60 2.07 -2.09
CA ALA A 56 -1.48 0.99 -1.10
C ALA A 56 -2.80 0.80 -0.31
N LEU A 57 -3.44 1.89 0.11
CA LEU A 57 -4.72 1.85 0.83
C LEU A 57 -5.84 1.25 -0.04
N LEU A 58 -5.98 1.73 -1.29
CA LEU A 58 -6.95 1.22 -2.25
C LEU A 58 -6.70 -0.25 -2.57
N TYR A 59 -5.45 -0.67 -2.70
CA TYR A 59 -5.10 -2.06 -2.96
C TYR A 59 -5.56 -2.96 -1.81
N LEU A 60 -5.31 -2.55 -0.56
CA LEU A 60 -5.71 -3.31 0.62
C LEU A 60 -7.23 -3.36 0.81
N LEU A 61 -7.95 -2.26 0.56
CA LEU A 61 -9.40 -2.19 0.76
C LEU A 61 -10.21 -2.77 -0.39
N VAL A 62 -9.78 -2.60 -1.63
CA VAL A 62 -10.56 -2.95 -2.83
C VAL A 62 -10.07 -4.24 -3.46
N ARG A 63 -8.75 -4.40 -3.70
CA ARG A 63 -8.24 -5.56 -4.44
C ARG A 63 -8.22 -6.82 -3.57
N ARG A 64 -7.83 -6.70 -2.30
CA ARG A 64 -7.75 -7.82 -1.36
C ARG A 64 -9.05 -8.63 -1.21
N PRO A 65 -10.23 -8.01 -0.96
CA PRO A 65 -11.49 -8.76 -0.89
C PRO A 65 -11.93 -9.31 -2.25
N ARG A 66 -11.67 -8.57 -3.34
CA ARG A 66 -12.06 -9.00 -4.70
C ARG A 66 -11.37 -10.31 -5.10
N ARG A 67 -10.10 -10.50 -4.72
CA ARG A 67 -9.39 -11.76 -4.96
C ARG A 67 -9.99 -12.95 -4.21
N ILE A 68 -10.50 -12.73 -2.99
CA ILE A 68 -11.18 -13.78 -2.20
C ILE A 68 -12.51 -14.17 -2.86
N SER A 69 -13.22 -13.20 -3.45
CA SER A 69 -14.45 -13.46 -4.20
C SER A 69 -14.22 -14.16 -5.55
N GLU A 70 -13.07 -13.93 -6.20
CA GLU A 70 -12.70 -14.55 -7.48
C GLU A 70 -12.21 -16.00 -7.30
N LEU A 71 -11.47 -16.30 -6.23
CA LEU A 71 -10.97 -17.65 -5.91
C LEU A 71 -11.95 -18.52 -5.11
N GLY A 72 -13.03 -17.94 -4.58
CA GLY A 72 -14.05 -18.62 -3.78
C GLY A 72 -15.22 -19.22 -4.55
N ARG A 73 -15.08 -19.45 -5.86
CA ARG A 73 -16.02 -20.24 -6.68
C ARG A 73 -15.36 -21.51 -7.18
#